data_AF-A0A268EMZ2-F1
#
_entry.id   AF-A0A268EMZ2-F1
#
_cell.length_a   1.000
_cell.length_b   1.000
_cell.length_c   1.000
_cell.angle_alpha   90.00
_cell.angle_beta   90.00
_cell.angle_gamma   90.00
#
_symmetry.space_group_name_H-M   'P 1'
#
loop_
_entity.id
_entity.type
_entity.pdbx_description
1 polymer ?
#
loop_
_entity_poly.entity_id
_entity_poly.type
_entity_poly.pdbx_seq_one_letter_code
_entity_poly.pdbx_strand_id
1 'polypeptide(L)'
;MRTSLISDVAPLLIRELLEYFSDQVVNYQMKIRRSIDMGGLSWILEKLVLQFCENFFCAWMETAGKRSKEISVPSWKEIENMRDRSFPDVAFKYNFDESSSSSSIEYYHLQNKEPLLTNKCNCPNQHETAKQDIQSMISCTPQKVAMLNMSNPSDEHKILQKTVETYVKKLSF
;
A
#
# COMPACT_ATOMS: atom_id res chain seq x y z
N MET A 1 -8.68 -32.01 4.41
CA MET A 1 -8.67 -30.71 5.11
C MET A 1 -8.11 -29.68 4.16
N ARG A 2 -8.96 -28.77 3.63
CA ARG A 2 -8.51 -27.64 2.81
C ARG A 2 -7.88 -26.62 3.75
N THR A 3 -6.58 -26.41 3.63
CA THR A 3 -5.89 -25.23 4.14
C THR A 3 -6.47 -24.02 3.43
N SER A 4 -7.39 -23.32 4.09
CA SER A 4 -7.76 -21.96 3.70
C SER A 4 -6.51 -21.11 3.82
N LEU A 5 -5.87 -20.84 2.68
CA LEU A 5 -4.84 -19.81 2.59
C LEU A 5 -5.48 -18.52 3.12
N ILE A 6 -4.73 -17.80 3.94
CA ILE A 6 -5.07 -16.51 4.56
C ILE A 6 -5.57 -15.45 3.53
N SER A 7 -5.43 -15.75 2.24
CA SER A 7 -5.89 -15.00 1.08
C SER A 7 -7.41 -14.76 0.99
N ASP A 8 -8.27 -15.67 1.48
CA ASP A 8 -9.72 -15.55 1.22
C ASP A 8 -10.44 -14.55 2.15
N VAL A 9 -9.75 -14.08 3.20
CA VAL A 9 -10.32 -13.18 4.23
C VAL A 9 -9.38 -12.00 4.53
N ALA A 10 -8.34 -11.78 3.72
CA ALA A 10 -7.59 -10.54 3.82
C ALA A 10 -8.57 -9.40 3.47
N PRO A 11 -8.87 -8.45 4.39
CA PRO A 11 -9.68 -7.31 4.06
C PRO A 11 -8.96 -6.59 2.93
N LEU A 12 -9.56 -6.61 1.74
CA LEU A 12 -9.03 -5.82 0.64
C LEU A 12 -9.19 -4.37 1.10
N LEU A 13 -8.07 -3.77 1.52
CA LEU A 13 -7.99 -2.52 2.27
C LEU A 13 -8.90 -1.41 1.73
N ILE A 14 -9.15 -1.41 0.42
CA ILE A 14 -9.94 -0.40 -0.28
C ILE A 14 -11.15 -0.96 -1.04
N ARG A 15 -11.45 -2.27 -0.98
CA ARG A 15 -12.48 -2.87 -1.85
C ARG A 15 -13.85 -2.25 -1.61
N GLU A 16 -14.29 -2.18 -0.36
CA GLU A 16 -15.61 -1.60 -0.01
C GLU A 16 -15.71 -0.13 -0.46
N LEU A 17 -14.62 0.62 -0.37
CA LEU A 17 -14.55 2.00 -0.86
C LEU A 17 -14.59 2.08 -2.39
N LEU A 18 -13.88 1.20 -3.10
CA LEU A 18 -13.94 1.15 -4.57
C LEU A 18 -15.32 0.74 -5.08
N GLU A 19 -15.98 -0.21 -4.41
CA GLU A 19 -17.37 -0.59 -4.68
C GLU A 19 -18.30 0.62 -4.49
N TYR A 20 -18.16 1.33 -3.36
CA TYR A 20 -18.90 2.56 -3.13
C TYR A 20 -18.67 3.62 -4.21
N PHE A 21 -17.42 3.90 -4.60
CA PHE A 21 -17.11 4.87 -5.64
C PHE A 21 -17.69 4.45 -7.00
N SER A 22 -17.57 3.17 -7.35
CA SER A 22 -18.16 2.62 -8.57
C SER A 22 -19.67 2.86 -8.60
N ASP A 23 -20.37 2.54 -7.51
CA ASP A 23 -21.81 2.75 -7.40
C ASP A 23 -22.20 4.22 -7.52
N GLN A 24 -21.44 5.14 -6.90
CA GLN A 24 -21.70 6.58 -7.03
C GLN A 24 -21.56 7.06 -8.48
N VAL A 25 -20.51 6.65 -9.17
CA VAL A 25 -20.27 7.04 -10.58
C VAL A 25 -21.34 6.47 -11.49
N VAL A 26 -21.68 5.18 -11.34
CA VAL A 26 -22.74 4.53 -12.12
C VAL A 26 -24.09 5.21 -11.88
N ASN A 27 -24.45 5.47 -10.63
CA ASN A 27 -25.70 6.15 -10.29
C ASN A 27 -25.76 7.56 -10.89
N TYR A 28 -24.64 8.29 -10.88
CA TYR A 28 -24.56 9.60 -11.51
C TYR A 28 -24.75 9.51 -13.03
N GLN A 29 -24.01 8.63 -13.71
CA GLN A 29 -24.13 8.41 -15.16
C GLN A 29 -25.55 8.00 -15.57
N MET A 30 -26.20 7.11 -14.80
CA MET A 30 -27.58 6.70 -15.05
C MET A 30 -28.56 7.86 -14.89
N LYS A 31 -28.35 8.77 -13.94
CA LYS A 31 -29.17 9.98 -13.77
C LYS A 31 -29.04 10.96 -14.93
N ILE A 32 -27.83 11.18 -15.45
CA ILE A 32 -27.58 12.21 -16.47
C ILE A 32 -27.70 11.71 -17.91
N ARG A 33 -27.35 10.44 -18.17
CA ARG A 33 -27.18 9.89 -19.53
C ARG A 33 -28.05 8.65 -19.79
N ARG A 34 -28.63 8.04 -18.75
CA ARG A 34 -29.35 6.74 -18.81
C ARG A 34 -28.55 5.61 -19.47
N SER A 35 -27.23 5.74 -19.49
CA SER A 35 -26.29 4.74 -20.01
C SER A 35 -24.97 4.84 -19.26
N ILE A 36 -24.25 3.73 -19.22
CA ILE A 36 -22.99 3.60 -18.50
C ILE A 36 -21.84 3.79 -19.49
N ASP A 37 -21.00 4.78 -19.21
CA ASP A 37 -19.71 4.95 -19.88
C ASP A 37 -18.67 4.14 -19.11
N MET A 38 -18.47 2.89 -19.54
CA MET A 38 -17.51 1.98 -18.92
C MET A 38 -16.07 2.49 -19.05
N GLY A 39 -15.74 3.21 -20.13
CA GLY A 39 -14.42 3.81 -20.30
C GLY A 39 -14.17 4.93 -19.30
N GLY A 40 -15.15 5.82 -19.14
CA GLY A 40 -15.11 6.88 -18.13
C GLY A 40 -15.08 6.35 -16.70
N LEU A 41 -15.85 5.29 -16.41
CA LEU A 41 -15.83 4.62 -15.10
C LEU A 41 -14.45 4.03 -14.80
N SER A 42 -13.86 3.27 -15.74
CA SER A 42 -12.51 2.70 -15.57
C SER A 42 -11.48 3.79 -15.30
N TRP A 43 -11.51 4.86 -16.09
CA TRP A 43 -10.56 5.96 -15.96
C TRP A 43 -10.66 6.66 -14.58
N ILE A 44 -11.87 6.92 -14.09
CA ILE A 44 -12.09 7.54 -12.76
C ILE A 44 -11.55 6.62 -11.65
N LEU A 45 -11.89 5.33 -11.69
CA LEU A 45 -11.44 4.35 -10.70
C LEU A 45 -9.91 4.19 -10.72
N GLU A 46 -9.31 4.11 -11.90
CA GLU A 46 -7.84 4.05 -12.06
C GLU A 46 -7.15 5.26 -11.45
N LYS A 47 -7.67 6.48 -11.67
CA LYS A 47 -7.11 7.71 -11.07
C LYS A 47 -7.21 7.71 -9.55
N LEU A 48 -8.36 7.31 -9.00
CA LEU A 48 -8.54 7.17 -7.55
C LEU A 48 -7.57 6.16 -6.94
N VAL A 49 -7.44 4.98 -7.56
CA VAL A 49 -6.55 3.91 -7.09
C VAL A 49 -5.09 4.33 -7.16
N LEU A 50 -4.65 4.93 -8.27
CA LEU A 50 -3.26 5.38 -8.41
C LEU A 50 -2.88 6.40 -7.33
N GLN A 51 -3.73 7.40 -7.10
CA GLN A 51 -3.45 8.42 -6.10
C GLN A 51 -3.52 7.87 -4.67
N PHE A 52 -4.47 6.96 -4.40
CA PHE A 52 -4.52 6.24 -3.14
C PHE A 52 -3.22 5.46 -2.89
N CYS A 53 -2.78 4.67 -3.87
CA CYS A 53 -1.57 3.85 -3.76
C CYS A 53 -0.33 4.70 -3.49
N GLU A 54 -0.18 5.83 -4.17
CA GLU A 54 0.91 6.78 -3.93
C GLU A 54 0.88 7.30 -2.49
N ASN A 55 -0.27 7.84 -2.05
CA ASN A 55 -0.42 8.39 -0.70
C ASN A 55 -0.19 7.32 0.38
N PHE A 56 -0.72 6.10 0.16
CA PHE A 56 -0.58 4.98 1.09
C PHE A 56 0.86 4.48 1.16
N PHE A 57 1.56 4.42 0.03
CA PHE A 57 2.97 4.06 0.01
C PHE A 57 3.83 5.06 0.80
N CYS A 58 3.60 6.37 0.62
CA CYS A 58 4.28 7.40 1.41
C CYS A 58 4.00 7.27 2.91
N ALA A 59 2.72 7.14 3.29
CA ALA A 59 2.28 6.93 4.66
C ALA A 59 2.89 5.67 5.31
N TRP A 60 2.98 4.59 4.53
CA TRP A 60 3.59 3.34 4.94
C TRP A 60 5.08 3.50 5.19
N MET A 61 5.82 4.12 4.28
CA MET A 61 7.26 4.34 4.39
C MET A 61 7.62 5.18 5.62
N GLU A 62 6.86 6.24 5.91
CA GLU A 62 7.01 7.04 7.12
C GLU A 62 6.82 6.20 8.39
N THR A 63 5.75 5.41 8.41
CA THR A 63 5.39 4.56 9.55
C THR A 63 6.43 3.45 9.77
N ALA A 64 6.81 2.73 8.71
CA ALA A 64 7.83 1.69 8.77
C ALA A 64 9.19 2.25 9.23
N GLY A 65 9.56 3.44 8.74
CA GLY A 65 10.77 4.14 9.17
C GLY A 65 10.78 4.43 10.68
N LYS A 66 9.68 4.97 11.22
CA LYS A 66 9.53 5.20 12.67
C LYS A 66 9.55 3.91 13.47
N ARG A 67 8.75 2.93 13.05
CA ARG A 67 8.51 1.67 13.78
C ARG A 67 9.73 0.75 13.79
N SER A 68 10.59 0.80 12.76
CA SER A 68 11.87 0.07 12.76
C SER A 68 12.79 0.49 13.92
N LYS A 69 12.81 1.78 14.29
CA LYS A 69 13.58 2.30 15.43
C LYS A 69 13.01 1.84 16.76
N GLU A 70 11.70 1.66 16.82
CA GLU A 70 10.96 1.22 18.00
C GLU A 70 10.85 -0.31 18.12
N ILE A 71 11.32 -1.06 17.11
CA ILE A 71 11.21 -2.53 17.01
C ILE A 71 9.74 -2.97 17.21
N SER A 72 8.83 -2.30 16.52
CA SER A 72 7.38 -2.57 16.58
C SER A 72 6.78 -2.63 15.18
N VAL A 73 5.55 -3.15 15.09
CA VAL A 73 4.74 -3.14 13.87
C VAL A 73 3.55 -2.18 14.06
N PRO A 74 3.03 -1.56 12.98
CA PRO A 74 1.83 -0.75 13.09
C PRO A 74 0.62 -1.62 13.48
N SER A 75 -0.18 -1.11 14.41
CA SER A 75 -1.46 -1.74 14.78
C SER A 75 -2.49 -1.63 13.64
N TRP A 76 -3.51 -2.47 13.66
CA TRP A 76 -4.60 -2.41 12.67
C TRP A 76 -5.28 -1.04 12.62
N LYS A 77 -5.50 -0.41 13.78
CA LYS A 77 -6.05 0.95 13.87
C LYS A 77 -5.19 1.99 13.14
N GLU A 78 -3.87 1.83 13.18
CA GLU A 78 -2.96 2.72 12.45
C GLU A 78 -2.99 2.45 10.95
N ILE A 79 -3.14 1.19 10.54
CA ILE A 79 -3.32 0.81 9.13
C ILE A 79 -4.63 1.40 8.58
N GLU A 80 -5.72 1.35 9.34
CA GLU A 80 -7.00 1.97 8.98
C GLU A 80 -6.88 3.49 8.88
N ASN A 81 -6.23 4.14 9.85
CA ASN A 81 -5.96 5.58 9.77
C ASN A 81 -5.10 5.95 8.57
N MET A 82 -4.10 5.12 8.21
CA MET A 82 -3.29 5.30 7.01
C MET A 82 -4.14 5.17 5.75
N ARG A 83 -5.01 4.15 5.67
CA ARG A 83 -5.94 3.99 4.56
C ARG A 83 -6.82 5.23 4.42
N ASP A 84 -7.46 5.68 5.49
CA ASP A 84 -8.44 6.76 5.44
C ASP A 84 -7.84 8.08 4.98
N ARG A 85 -6.62 8.40 5.44
CA ARG A 85 -5.89 9.61 5.00
C ARG A 85 -5.29 9.51 3.60
N SER A 86 -5.18 8.31 3.05
CA SER A 86 -4.60 8.07 1.72
C SER A 86 -5.59 8.29 0.58
N PHE A 87 -6.89 8.31 0.87
CA PHE A 87 -7.88 8.66 -0.15
C PHE A 87 -7.69 10.10 -0.62
N PRO A 88 -7.68 10.31 -1.95
CA PRO A 88 -7.43 11.62 -2.50
C PRO A 88 -8.65 12.53 -2.31
N ASP A 89 -8.39 13.79 -1.99
CA ASP A 89 -9.42 14.84 -1.97
C ASP A 89 -9.56 15.41 -3.39
N VAL A 90 -10.45 14.78 -4.18
CA VAL A 90 -10.60 15.03 -5.62
C VAL A 90 -12.06 15.19 -6.01
N ALA A 91 -12.29 15.97 -7.05
CA ALA A 91 -13.58 16.10 -7.72
C ALA A 91 -13.44 15.70 -9.19
N PHE A 92 -14.50 15.08 -9.70
CA PHE A 92 -14.63 14.75 -11.11
C PHE A 92 -15.82 15.50 -11.70
N LYS A 93 -15.64 16.04 -12.90
CA LYS A 93 -16.75 16.61 -13.68
C LYS A 93 -16.83 15.86 -14.99
N TYR A 94 -17.93 15.15 -15.17
CA TYR A 94 -18.23 14.44 -16.40
C TYR A 94 -19.00 15.39 -17.33
N ASN A 95 -18.36 15.85 -18.40
CA ASN A 95 -19.01 16.64 -19.44
C ASN A 95 -19.57 15.70 -20.49
N PHE A 96 -20.89 15.60 -20.49
CA PHE A 96 -21.63 14.89 -21.53
C PHE A 96 -22.32 15.93 -22.40
N ASP A 97 -22.07 15.86 -23.70
CA ASP A 97 -22.76 16.65 -24.70
C ASP A 97 -23.54 15.71 -25.61
N GLU A 98 -24.87 15.73 -25.52
CA GLU A 98 -25.77 14.92 -26.36
C GLU A 98 -25.60 15.19 -27.85
N SER A 99 -25.11 16.38 -28.22
CA SER A 99 -24.91 16.80 -29.61
C SER A 99 -23.55 16.39 -30.18
N SER A 100 -22.63 15.91 -29.33
CA SER A 100 -21.31 15.44 -29.73
C SER A 100 -21.14 13.94 -29.47
N SER A 101 -20.28 13.29 -30.25
CA SER A 101 -19.91 11.89 -30.03
C SER A 101 -18.85 11.71 -28.94
N SER A 102 -18.40 12.80 -28.28
CA SER A 102 -17.29 12.79 -27.33
C SER A 102 -17.72 13.27 -25.94
N SER A 103 -17.55 12.42 -24.93
CA SER A 103 -17.57 12.82 -23.52
C SER A 103 -16.17 13.26 -23.08
N SER A 104 -16.09 14.16 -22.10
CA SER A 104 -14.82 14.48 -21.43
C SER A 104 -14.97 14.40 -19.91
N ILE A 105 -13.87 14.06 -19.25
CA ILE A 105 -13.80 13.99 -17.78
C ILE A 105 -12.76 14.99 -17.33
N GLU A 106 -13.18 15.98 -16.56
CA GLU A 106 -12.28 16.88 -15.86
C GLU A 106 -12.01 16.33 -14.47
N TYR A 107 -10.75 16.42 -14.04
CA TYR A 107 -10.25 15.93 -12.76
C TYR A 107 -9.61 17.09 -12.01
N TYR A 108 -10.12 17.36 -10.81
CA TYR A 108 -9.68 18.46 -9.98
C TYR A 108 -9.16 17.93 -8.65
N HIS A 109 -7.99 18.42 -8.23
CA HIS A 109 -7.52 18.26 -6.86
C HIS A 109 -8.16 19.37 -6.00
N LEU A 110 -8.90 18.97 -4.96
CA LEU A 110 -9.61 19.92 -4.09
C LEU A 110 -8.69 20.56 -3.04
N GLN A 111 -7.53 19.96 -2.80
CA GLN A 111 -6.47 20.53 -1.99
C GLN A 111 -5.21 20.68 -2.83
N ASN A 112 -4.59 21.87 -2.79
CA ASN A 112 -3.19 22.08 -3.16
C ASN A 112 -2.29 21.43 -2.09
N LYS A 113 -2.47 20.14 -1.81
CA LYS A 113 -1.42 19.37 -1.18
C LYS A 113 -0.36 19.24 -2.26
N GLU A 114 0.78 19.92 -2.07
CA GLU A 114 1.99 19.56 -2.80
C GLU A 114 2.09 18.03 -2.77
N PRO A 115 2.41 17.37 -3.90
CA PRO A 115 2.61 15.94 -3.89
C PRO A 115 3.55 15.62 -2.72
N LEU A 116 3.15 14.68 -1.86
CA LEU A 116 3.93 14.29 -0.67
C LEU A 116 5.39 13.97 -1.02
N LEU A 117 5.66 13.63 -2.29
CA LEU A 117 6.97 13.41 -2.90
C LEU A 117 7.84 14.66 -3.09
N THR A 118 7.36 15.88 -2.85
CA THR A 118 8.22 17.07 -2.76
C THR A 118 9.17 16.99 -1.58
N ASN A 119 8.81 16.25 -0.53
CA ASN A 119 9.79 15.69 0.37
C ASN A 119 10.54 14.61 -0.40
N LYS A 120 11.73 14.97 -0.90
CA LYS A 120 12.77 14.02 -1.30
C LYS A 120 12.78 12.94 -0.23
N CYS A 121 12.25 11.75 -0.55
CA CYS A 121 12.45 10.56 0.26
C CYS A 121 13.96 10.33 0.25
N ASN A 122 14.66 10.91 1.23
CA ASN A 122 16.08 10.71 1.45
C ASN A 122 16.22 9.26 1.89
N CYS A 123 16.27 8.36 0.91
CA CYS A 123 16.53 6.97 1.18
C CYS A 123 17.95 6.93 1.75
N PRO A 124 18.13 6.51 3.02
CA PRO A 124 19.44 6.47 3.65
C PRO A 124 20.42 5.56 2.89
N ASN A 125 19.91 4.70 2.01
CA ASN A 125 20.66 3.75 1.18
C ASN A 125 20.74 4.19 -0.30
N GLN A 126 20.68 5.49 -0.61
CA GLN A 126 20.80 5.98 -1.99
C GLN A 126 22.18 5.71 -2.61
N HIS A 127 23.22 5.67 -1.79
CA HIS A 127 24.59 5.47 -2.24
C HIS A 127 24.83 4.05 -2.73
N GLU A 128 25.61 3.91 -3.81
CA GLU A 128 25.89 2.62 -4.44
C GLU A 128 26.61 1.65 -3.49
N THR A 129 27.43 2.18 -2.57
CA THR A 129 28.07 1.41 -1.51
C THR A 129 27.04 0.79 -0.55
N ALA A 130 26.05 1.56 -0.09
CA ALA A 130 24.98 1.05 0.76
C ALA A 130 24.13 -0.01 0.04
N LYS A 131 23.93 0.11 -1.28
CA LYS A 131 23.25 -0.92 -2.07
C LYS A 131 24.07 -2.20 -2.15
N GLN A 132 25.38 -2.10 -2.38
CA GLN A 132 26.30 -3.26 -2.40
C GLN A 132 26.34 -3.94 -1.04
N ASP A 133 26.38 -3.17 0.06
CA ASP A 133 26.33 -3.70 1.42
C ASP A 133 25.04 -4.48 1.63
N ILE A 134 23.88 -3.91 1.30
CA ILE A 134 22.57 -4.59 1.40
C ILE A 134 22.52 -5.85 0.53
N GLN A 135 23.05 -5.81 -0.70
CA GLN A 135 23.08 -6.99 -1.58
C GLN A 135 24.00 -8.09 -1.05
N SER A 136 25.07 -7.73 -0.35
CA SER A 136 25.99 -8.67 0.29
C SER A 136 25.50 -9.19 1.64
N MET A 137 24.48 -8.56 2.23
CA MET A 137 23.88 -9.05 3.47
C MET A 137 23.25 -10.42 3.27
N ILE A 138 23.68 -11.38 4.08
CA ILE A 138 23.07 -12.71 4.13
C ILE A 138 21.69 -12.56 4.80
N SER A 139 20.63 -12.61 3.99
CA SER A 139 19.26 -12.59 4.52
C SER A 139 18.92 -13.95 5.14
N CYS A 140 18.55 -13.89 6.41
CA CYS A 140 18.27 -15.03 7.26
C CYS A 140 16.85 -14.88 7.80
N THR A 141 15.88 -15.51 7.12
CA THR A 141 14.53 -15.60 7.70
C THR A 141 14.54 -16.53 8.91
N PRO A 142 13.64 -16.35 9.90
CA PRO A 142 13.60 -17.23 11.07
C PRO A 142 13.52 -18.72 10.71
N GLN A 143 12.75 -19.06 9.68
CA GLN A 143 12.65 -20.42 9.14
C GLN A 143 13.98 -20.92 8.57
N LYS A 144 14.68 -20.09 7.78
CA LYS A 144 15.97 -20.44 7.20
C LYS A 144 17.03 -20.64 8.28
N VAL A 145 17.01 -19.84 9.34
CA VAL A 145 17.92 -19.98 10.49
C VAL A 145 17.63 -21.25 11.30
N ALA A 146 16.36 -21.58 11.53
CA ALA A 146 15.98 -22.83 12.18
C ALA A 146 16.44 -24.05 11.37
N MET A 147 16.28 -24.03 10.04
CA MET A 147 16.78 -25.08 9.16
C MET A 147 18.32 -25.17 9.15
N LEU A 148 19.01 -24.03 9.14
CA LEU A 148 20.48 -23.96 9.21
C LEU A 148 21.01 -24.62 10.49
N ASN A 149 20.42 -24.30 11.65
CA ASN A 149 20.87 -24.89 12.91
C ASN A 149 20.47 -26.37 13.03
N MET A 150 19.32 -26.79 12.49
CA MET A 150 18.95 -28.22 12.42
C MET A 150 19.93 -29.03 11.56
N SER A 151 20.34 -28.46 10.42
CA SER A 151 21.18 -29.16 9.43
C SER A 151 22.66 -29.19 9.82
N ASN A 152 23.13 -28.13 10.49
CA ASN A 152 24.52 -28.00 10.94
C ASN A 152 24.57 -27.19 12.26
N PRO A 153 24.48 -27.84 13.42
CA PRO A 153 24.41 -27.15 14.71
C PRO A 153 25.80 -26.66 15.19
N SER A 154 26.33 -25.63 14.53
CA SER A 154 27.53 -24.91 14.97
C SER A 154 27.20 -23.90 16.07
N ASP A 155 28.21 -23.50 16.85
CA ASP A 155 28.00 -22.48 17.88
C ASP A 155 27.62 -21.11 17.28
N GLU A 156 28.13 -20.78 16.10
CA GLU A 156 27.69 -19.61 15.33
C GLU A 156 26.21 -19.68 14.95
N HIS A 157 25.72 -20.82 14.46
CA HIS A 157 24.31 -20.98 14.09
C HIS A 157 23.38 -20.95 15.32
N LYS A 158 23.82 -21.46 16.46
CA LYS A 158 23.08 -21.35 17.73
C LYS A 158 23.01 -19.90 18.21
N ILE A 159 24.11 -19.13 18.10
CA ILE A 159 24.13 -17.69 18.42
C ILE A 159 23.19 -16.92 17.49
N LEU A 160 23.22 -17.24 16.19
CA LEU A 160 22.33 -16.63 15.20
C LEU A 160 20.86 -16.94 15.50
N GLN A 161 20.53 -18.21 15.79
CA GLN A 161 19.17 -18.60 16.19
C GLN A 161 18.72 -17.84 17.43
N LYS A 162 19.54 -17.78 18.48
CA LYS A 162 19.21 -17.07 19.73
C LYS A 162 19.00 -15.58 19.50
N THR A 163 19.78 -14.97 18.60
CA THR A 163 19.63 -13.56 18.22
C THR A 163 18.30 -13.32 17.49
N VAL A 164 17.96 -14.17 16.53
CA VAL A 164 16.69 -14.10 15.79
C VAL A 164 15.50 -14.33 16.70
N GLU A 165 15.55 -15.34 17.57
CA GLU A 165 14.49 -15.59 18.57
C GLU A 165 14.31 -14.41 19.53
N THR A 166 15.42 -13.80 19.98
CA THR A 166 15.36 -12.61 20.84
C THR A 166 14.76 -11.42 20.12
N TYR A 167 15.08 -11.23 18.84
CA TYR A 167 14.48 -10.19 18.01
C TYR A 167 12.97 -10.42 17.82
N VAL A 168 12.57 -11.64 17.45
CA VAL A 168 11.15 -12.00 17.26
C VAL A 168 10.35 -11.84 18.56
N LYS A 169 10.92 -12.19 19.72
CA LYS A 169 10.27 -11.99 21.03
C LYS A 169 10.05 -10.51 21.40
N LYS A 170 10.83 -9.59 20.84
CA LYS A 170 10.65 -8.14 21.05
C LYS A 170 9.53 -7.56 20.19
N LEU A 171 9.17 -8.22 19.10
CA LEU A 171 8.05 -7.81 18.26
C LEU A 171 6.75 -8.06 19.04
N SER A 172 6.10 -6.98 19.43
CA SER A 172 4.73 -7.01 19.95
C SER A 172 3.78 -6.99 18.75
N PHE A 173 2.92 -8.01 18.65
CA PHE A 173 1.87 -8.09 17.63
C PHE A 173 0.54 -7.63 18.22
#